data_AF-A0A0F8XMR3-F1
#
_entry.id   AF-A0A0F8XMR3-F1
#
_cell.length_a   1.000
_cell.length_b   1.000
_cell.length_c   1.000
_cell.angle_alpha   90.00
_cell.angle_beta   90.00
_cell.angle_gamma   90.00
#
_symmetry.space_group_name_H-M   'P 1'
#
loop_
_entity.id
_entity.type
_entity.pdbx_description
1 polymer ?
#
loop_
_entity_poly.entity_id
_entity_poly.type
_entity_poly.pdbx_seq_one_letter_code
_entity_poly.pdbx_strand_id
1 'polypeptide(L)'
;MEQQTTPARPVLAVVFLLGCLSSLLSPAFAEEEGFRPIFNGKDLSGWYGDVNGWKAKDGMMICDEAGTIWTEEEFDNFILRFEFMLMAPGANNGLGVRLPRAGFAAYDGMEIQIWDDPSAPEGTGDYQLTGAVYGLAAVKPGHVKP
;
A
#
# COMPACT_ATOMS: atom_id res chain seq x y z
N MET A 1 29.95 -73.18 34.41
CA MET A 1 28.70 -72.86 33.70
C MET A 1 28.45 -71.38 33.93
N GLU A 2 28.46 -70.63 32.84
CA GLU A 2 28.54 -69.16 32.79
C GLU A 2 27.43 -68.45 33.55
N GLN A 3 27.81 -67.40 34.29
CA GLN A 3 26.91 -66.37 34.80
C GLN A 3 26.53 -65.46 33.63
N GLN A 4 25.27 -65.46 33.23
CA GLN A 4 24.71 -64.48 32.31
C GLN A 4 24.21 -63.27 33.11
N THR A 5 24.95 -62.17 33.03
CA THR A 5 24.53 -60.84 33.46
C THR A 5 23.88 -60.13 32.29
N THR A 6 22.63 -59.68 32.45
CA THR A 6 21.94 -58.86 31.45
C THR A 6 22.31 -57.39 31.67
N PRO A 7 22.81 -56.64 30.66
CA PRO A 7 22.93 -55.19 30.80
C PRO A 7 21.59 -54.51 30.50
N ALA A 8 21.21 -53.58 31.37
CA ALA A 8 20.11 -52.64 31.14
C ALA A 8 20.46 -51.70 29.98
N ARG A 9 19.55 -51.53 29.02
CA ARG A 9 19.67 -50.56 27.92
C ARG A 9 19.34 -49.16 28.43
N PRO A 10 20.13 -48.12 28.10
CA PRO A 10 19.72 -46.74 28.35
C PRO A 10 18.67 -46.35 27.31
N VAL A 11 17.50 -45.90 27.76
CA VAL A 11 16.53 -45.22 26.88
C VAL A 11 16.97 -43.78 26.77
N LEU A 12 17.56 -43.43 25.63
CA LEU A 12 17.86 -42.05 25.27
C LEU A 12 16.51 -41.37 24.92
N ALA A 13 15.98 -40.56 25.83
CA ALA A 13 14.83 -39.70 25.55
C ALA A 13 15.29 -38.56 24.65
N VAL A 14 15.06 -38.69 23.34
CA VAL A 14 15.28 -37.61 22.38
C VAL A 14 14.07 -36.68 22.44
N VAL A 15 14.24 -35.54 23.10
CA VAL A 15 13.26 -34.44 23.07
C VAL A 15 13.45 -33.69 21.75
N PHE A 16 12.65 -34.02 20.74
CA PHE A 16 12.47 -33.16 19.57
C PHE A 16 11.45 -32.09 19.91
N LEU A 17 11.91 -30.94 20.40
CA LEU A 17 11.14 -29.70 20.35
C LEU A 17 11.24 -29.19 18.91
N LEU A 18 10.41 -29.73 18.01
CA LEU A 18 10.17 -29.07 16.72
C LEU A 18 9.38 -27.79 17.01
N GLY A 19 10.11 -26.68 17.12
CA GLY A 19 9.55 -25.35 17.05
C GLY A 19 8.94 -25.12 15.67
N CYS A 20 7.68 -25.50 15.48
CA CYS A 20 6.83 -24.88 14.48
C CYS A 20 6.33 -23.55 15.04
N LEU A 21 7.26 -22.60 15.21
CA LEU A 21 6.88 -21.20 15.15
C LEU A 21 6.78 -20.85 13.67
N SER A 22 5.77 -21.40 13.01
CA SER A 22 5.26 -20.89 11.75
C SER A 22 4.71 -19.51 12.07
N SER A 23 5.62 -18.54 11.99
CA SER A 23 5.35 -17.12 12.03
C SER A 23 4.14 -16.86 11.13
N LEU A 24 3.13 -16.20 11.70
CA LEU A 24 2.07 -15.54 10.94
C LEU A 24 2.73 -14.43 10.11
N LEU A 25 3.44 -14.78 9.04
CA LEU A 25 3.61 -13.87 7.93
C LEU A 25 2.26 -13.83 7.24
N SER A 26 1.41 -12.89 7.64
CA SER A 26 0.39 -12.40 6.72
C SER A 26 1.14 -12.03 5.44
N PRO A 27 0.84 -12.63 4.28
CA PRO A 27 1.44 -12.17 3.04
C PRO A 27 1.02 -10.71 2.90
N ALA A 28 2.03 -9.83 2.92
CA ALA A 28 1.84 -8.45 2.50
C ALA A 28 1.31 -8.51 1.07
N PHE A 29 0.03 -8.19 0.90
CA PHE A 29 -0.77 -8.33 -0.33
C PHE A 29 -0.72 -9.74 -0.96
N ALA A 30 -1.77 -10.54 -0.77
CA ALA A 30 -1.95 -11.76 -1.55
C ALA A 30 -2.02 -11.40 -3.04
N GLU A 31 -1.32 -12.16 -3.89
CA GLU A 31 -1.41 -12.01 -5.34
C GLU A 31 -2.85 -12.30 -5.77
N GLU A 32 -3.57 -11.25 -6.18
CA GLU A 32 -4.86 -11.38 -6.86
C GLU A 32 -4.59 -11.72 -8.33
N GLU A 33 -5.33 -12.68 -8.87
CA GLU A 33 -5.15 -13.09 -10.27
C GLU A 33 -5.27 -11.88 -11.22
N GLY A 34 -4.22 -11.66 -12.03
CA GLY A 34 -4.14 -10.53 -12.97
C GLY A 34 -3.64 -9.21 -12.37
N PHE A 35 -3.35 -9.16 -11.07
CA PHE A 35 -2.77 -7.98 -10.40
C PHE A 35 -1.44 -8.33 -9.75
N ARG A 36 -0.46 -7.42 -9.87
CA ARG A 36 0.76 -7.47 -9.05
C ARG A 36 0.75 -6.30 -8.07
N PRO A 37 1.13 -6.52 -6.78
CA PRO A 37 1.33 -5.41 -5.86
C PRO A 37 2.44 -4.47 -6.35
N ILE A 38 2.20 -3.17 -6.29
CA ILE A 38 3.22 -2.13 -6.50
C ILE A 38 3.78 -1.59 -5.16
N PHE A 39 3.09 -1.88 -4.06
CA PHE A 39 3.57 -1.62 -2.70
C PHE A 39 3.84 -2.95 -2.01
N ASN A 40 4.99 -3.06 -1.35
CA ASN A 40 5.45 -4.31 -0.74
C ASN A 40 4.90 -4.55 0.68
N GLY A 41 4.09 -3.61 1.20
CA GLY A 41 3.49 -3.68 2.54
C GLY A 41 4.46 -3.46 3.71
N LYS A 42 5.73 -3.15 3.45
CA LYS A 42 6.80 -3.09 4.47
C LYS A 42 7.52 -1.75 4.48
N ASP A 43 7.89 -1.25 3.31
CA ASP A 43 8.69 -0.04 3.13
C ASP A 43 8.43 0.59 1.75
N LEU A 44 9.06 1.73 1.48
CA LEU A 44 8.91 2.47 0.22
C LEU A 44 9.91 2.02 -0.86
N SER A 45 10.50 0.83 -0.76
CA SER A 45 11.34 0.30 -1.85
C SER A 45 10.52 0.22 -3.15
N GLY A 46 11.09 0.67 -4.26
CA GLY A 46 10.37 0.84 -5.52
C GLY A 46 9.67 2.19 -5.66
N TRP A 47 9.83 3.10 -4.69
CA TRP A 47 9.33 4.47 -4.72
C TRP A 47 10.46 5.47 -4.50
N TYR A 48 10.35 6.66 -5.11
CA TYR A 48 11.28 7.78 -4.91
C TYR A 48 10.51 9.09 -4.72
N GLY A 49 11.19 10.15 -4.27
CA GLY A 49 10.59 11.47 -4.03
C GLY A 49 10.67 11.90 -2.57
N ASP A 50 9.61 12.49 -2.05
CA ASP A 50 9.50 13.00 -0.68
C ASP A 50 9.28 11.88 0.36
N VAL A 51 10.18 10.89 0.37
CA VAL A 51 10.14 9.70 1.25
C VAL A 51 10.34 10.02 2.74
N ASN A 52 10.58 11.29 3.10
CA ASN A 52 10.55 11.74 4.49
C ASN A 52 9.12 12.04 4.95
N GLY A 53 8.27 12.55 4.04
CA GLY A 53 6.86 12.85 4.32
C GLY A 53 5.95 11.64 4.17
N TRP A 54 6.38 10.64 3.40
CA TRP A 54 5.71 9.36 3.27
C TRP A 54 6.37 8.27 4.10
N LYS A 55 5.58 7.39 4.72
CA LYS A 55 6.07 6.29 5.55
C LYS A 55 5.26 5.03 5.27
N ALA A 56 5.91 3.87 5.36
CA ALA A 56 5.23 2.59 5.38
C ALA A 56 5.00 2.15 6.84
N LYS A 57 3.75 1.86 7.19
CA LYS A 57 3.40 1.40 8.53
C LYS A 57 2.15 0.54 8.48
N ASP A 58 2.16 -0.58 9.21
CA ASP A 58 1.01 -1.49 9.34
C ASP A 58 0.41 -1.93 7.99
N GLY A 59 1.26 -2.15 6.98
CA GLY A 59 0.82 -2.56 5.63
C GLY A 59 0.23 -1.44 4.79
N MET A 60 0.36 -0.17 5.21
CA MET A 60 -0.15 1.01 4.51
C MET A 60 0.98 1.98 4.14
N MET A 61 0.74 2.78 3.11
CA MET A 61 1.51 3.98 2.81
C MET A 61 0.79 5.17 3.46
N ILE A 62 1.48 5.92 4.31
CA ILE A 62 0.94 7.04 5.08
C ILE A 62 1.69 8.31 4.69
N CYS A 63 0.96 9.34 4.29
CA CYS A 63 1.48 10.68 4.05
C CYS A 63 1.31 11.51 5.34
N ASP A 64 2.37 11.64 6.14
CA ASP A 64 2.37 12.43 7.38
C ASP A 64 2.73 13.90 7.12
N GLU A 65 3.69 14.14 6.24
CA GLU A 65 4.11 15.47 5.81
C GLU A 65 3.86 15.56 4.31
N ALA A 66 3.24 16.65 3.86
CA ALA A 66 2.92 16.84 2.45
C ALA A 66 4.15 16.59 1.56
N GLY A 67 3.94 15.97 0.40
CA GLY A 67 5.00 15.63 -0.52
C GLY A 67 4.52 14.66 -1.58
N THR A 68 5.31 14.49 -2.63
CA THR A 68 4.99 13.58 -3.73
C THR A 68 6.02 12.46 -3.80
N ILE A 69 5.52 11.26 -4.01
CA ILE A 69 6.34 10.08 -4.33
C ILE A 69 5.87 9.51 -5.67
N TRP A 70 6.80 8.85 -6.34
CA TRP A 70 6.60 8.23 -7.65
C TRP A 70 7.11 6.80 -7.61
N THR A 71 6.53 5.93 -8.42
CA THR A 71 7.08 4.59 -8.65
C THR A 71 8.41 4.70 -9.40
N GLU A 72 9.41 3.91 -9.03
CA GLU A 72 10.67 3.82 -9.79
C GLU A 72 10.44 3.25 -11.20
N GLU A 73 9.52 2.31 -11.31
CA GLU A 73 9.05 1.72 -12.56
C GLU A 73 8.01 2.62 -13.26
N GLU A 74 8.07 2.63 -14.59
CA GLU A 74 7.12 3.33 -15.44
C GLU A 74 6.08 2.35 -16.01
N PHE A 75 4.83 2.79 -16.05
CA PHE A 75 3.71 2.01 -16.55
C PHE A 75 3.03 2.75 -17.70
N ASP A 76 2.68 2.00 -18.74
CA ASP A 76 1.90 2.51 -19.88
C ASP A 76 0.42 2.13 -19.74
N ASN A 77 0.01 0.99 -20.31
CA ASN A 77 -1.37 0.50 -20.21
C ASN A 77 -1.52 -0.40 -19.00
N PHE A 78 -2.32 0.04 -18.03
CA PHE A 78 -2.50 -0.68 -16.77
C PHE A 78 -3.94 -0.55 -16.26
N ILE A 79 -4.29 -1.45 -15.33
CA ILE A 79 -5.43 -1.31 -14.43
C ILE A 79 -4.84 -1.17 -13.03
N LEU A 80 -5.10 -0.05 -12.38
CA LEU A 80 -4.66 0.19 -11.01
C LEU A 80 -5.85 0.02 -10.07
N ARG A 81 -5.64 -0.75 -9.00
CA ARG A 81 -6.57 -0.87 -7.89
C ARG A 81 -5.85 -0.52 -6.61
N PHE A 82 -6.46 0.35 -5.81
CA PHE A 82 -5.96 0.73 -4.50
C PHE A 82 -7.14 1.18 -3.63
N GLU A 83 -6.89 1.26 -2.33
CA GLU A 83 -7.79 1.87 -1.37
C GLU A 83 -7.06 3.02 -0.71
N PHE A 84 -7.79 4.05 -0.31
CA PHE A 84 -7.26 5.19 0.43
C PHE A 84 -8.22 5.52 1.57
N MET A 85 -7.69 6.22 2.57
CA MET A 85 -8.46 6.75 3.68
C MET A 85 -7.91 8.14 4.03
N LEU A 86 -8.81 9.10 4.19
CA LEU A 86 -8.46 10.46 4.61
C LEU A 86 -8.47 10.51 6.13
N MET A 87 -7.32 10.84 6.73
CA MET A 87 -7.15 10.78 8.19
C MET A 87 -7.55 12.07 8.92
N ALA A 88 -7.88 13.13 8.19
CA ALA A 88 -8.26 14.43 8.77
C ALA A 88 -9.33 15.14 7.91
N PRO A 89 -10.23 15.92 8.53
CA PRO A 89 -11.11 16.82 7.80
C PRO A 89 -10.30 17.79 6.93
N GLY A 90 -10.72 18.02 5.70
CA GLY A 90 -9.99 18.88 4.76
C GLY A 90 -8.80 18.22 4.07
N ALA A 91 -8.48 16.96 4.38
CA ALA A 91 -7.34 16.27 3.78
C ALA A 91 -7.48 16.18 2.26
N ASN A 92 -6.43 16.58 1.54
CA ASN A 92 -6.37 16.66 0.09
C ASN A 92 -5.09 15.97 -0.40
N ASN A 93 -5.22 15.17 -1.45
CA ASN A 93 -4.17 14.42 -2.10
C ASN A 93 -4.57 14.12 -3.55
N GLY A 94 -3.76 13.36 -4.28
CA GLY A 94 -4.07 12.98 -5.65
C GLY A 94 -3.26 11.78 -6.12
N LEU A 95 -3.84 11.03 -7.05
CA LEU A 95 -3.13 9.98 -7.78
C LEU A 95 -2.72 10.52 -9.15
N GLY A 96 -1.42 10.69 -9.36
CA GLY A 96 -0.87 11.05 -10.66
C GLY A 96 -0.79 9.85 -11.61
N VAL A 97 -1.27 10.01 -12.83
CA VAL A 97 -1.12 9.06 -13.93
C VAL A 97 -0.69 9.78 -15.21
N ARG A 98 -0.04 9.06 -16.14
CA ARG A 98 0.46 9.62 -17.41
C ARG A 98 1.34 10.87 -17.21
N LEU A 99 2.18 10.80 -16.19
CA LEU A 99 3.02 11.89 -15.72
C LEU A 99 4.47 11.66 -16.18
N PRO A 100 5.17 12.66 -16.73
CA PRO A 100 6.61 12.56 -16.93
C PRO A 100 7.33 12.39 -15.59
N ARG A 101 8.53 11.81 -15.62
CA ARG A 101 9.32 11.52 -14.42
C ARG A 101 9.48 12.80 -13.56
N ALA A 102 9.03 12.73 -12.31
CA ALA A 102 9.08 13.83 -11.33
C ALA A 102 8.27 15.10 -11.70
N GLY A 103 7.26 14.99 -12.58
CA GLY A 103 6.32 16.08 -12.85
C GLY A 103 5.29 16.28 -11.73
N PHE A 104 4.47 17.32 -11.85
CA PHE A 104 3.34 17.60 -10.96
C PHE A 104 2.03 17.12 -11.59
N ALA A 105 1.31 16.23 -10.91
CA ALA A 105 0.11 15.57 -11.46
C ALA A 105 -0.94 16.53 -12.04
N ALA A 106 -1.21 17.63 -11.32
CA ALA A 106 -2.19 18.65 -11.70
C ALA A 106 -1.84 19.43 -12.98
N TYR A 107 -0.58 19.45 -13.40
CA TYR A 107 -0.08 20.32 -14.48
C TYR A 107 0.60 19.58 -15.63
N ASP A 108 1.39 18.55 -15.30
CA ASP A 108 2.26 17.84 -16.24
C ASP A 108 1.68 16.48 -16.67
N GLY A 109 0.58 16.04 -16.05
CA GLY A 109 -0.03 14.73 -16.31
C GLY A 109 -1.55 14.76 -16.09
N MET A 110 -2.08 13.66 -15.58
CA MET A 110 -3.46 13.57 -15.14
C MET A 110 -3.51 13.23 -13.66
N GLU A 111 -4.15 14.08 -12.88
CA GLU A 111 -4.43 13.82 -11.47
C GLU A 111 -5.84 13.25 -11.33
N ILE A 112 -5.94 12.09 -10.67
CA ILE A 112 -7.21 11.62 -10.12
C ILE A 112 -7.33 12.16 -8.70
N GLN A 113 -8.27 13.07 -8.51
CA GLN A 113 -8.42 13.80 -7.25
C GLN A 113 -8.76 12.88 -6.08
N ILE A 114 -8.16 13.15 -4.91
CA ILE A 114 -8.50 12.52 -3.64
C ILE A 114 -8.67 13.61 -2.58
N TRP A 115 -9.91 13.90 -2.19
CA TRP A 115 -10.18 15.01 -1.29
C TRP A 115 -11.35 14.70 -0.33
N ASP A 116 -11.35 15.32 0.84
CA ASP A 116 -12.51 15.34 1.72
C ASP A 116 -13.59 16.24 1.09
N ASP A 117 -14.34 15.71 0.12
CA ASP A 117 -15.36 16.44 -0.65
C ASP A 117 -16.32 17.27 0.23
N PRO A 118 -16.82 16.79 1.40
CA PRO A 118 -17.63 17.62 2.31
C PRO A 118 -16.97 18.90 2.81
N SER A 119 -15.63 18.96 2.83
CA SER A 119 -14.86 20.13 3.23
C SER A 119 -14.58 21.11 2.09
N ALA A 120 -14.99 20.78 0.86
CA ALA A 120 -14.70 21.59 -0.31
C ALA A 120 -15.27 23.01 -0.17
N PRO A 121 -14.51 24.07 -0.50
CA PRO A 121 -15.00 25.44 -0.50
C PRO A 121 -16.19 25.62 -1.41
N GLU A 122 -17.03 26.60 -1.08
CA GLU A 122 -18.12 27.03 -1.95
C GLU A 122 -17.60 27.42 -3.34
N GLY A 123 -18.29 26.98 -4.39
CA GLY A 123 -17.89 27.20 -5.78
C GLY A 123 -16.93 26.15 -6.35
N THR A 124 -16.53 25.14 -5.56
CA THR A 124 -15.81 23.97 -6.08
C THR A 124 -16.68 23.24 -7.11
N GLY A 125 -16.12 23.02 -8.30
CA GLY A 125 -16.81 22.32 -9.38
C GLY A 125 -16.63 20.80 -9.30
N ASP A 126 -17.56 20.05 -9.91
CA ASP A 126 -17.52 18.58 -9.96
C ASP A 126 -16.28 17.99 -10.65
N TYR A 127 -15.53 18.82 -11.40
CA TYR A 127 -14.23 18.47 -12.00
C TYR A 127 -13.04 18.61 -11.03
N GLN A 128 -13.31 18.91 -9.76
CA GLN A 128 -12.31 19.10 -8.70
C GLN A 128 -12.56 18.19 -7.49
N LEU A 129 -13.59 17.34 -7.53
CA LEU A 129 -13.98 16.44 -6.44
C LEU A 129 -13.34 15.06 -6.60
N THR A 130 -13.39 14.26 -5.54
CA THR A 130 -12.78 12.92 -5.49
C THR A 130 -13.21 12.04 -6.66
N GLY A 131 -12.21 11.46 -7.33
CA GLY A 131 -12.39 10.61 -8.52
C GLY A 131 -12.42 11.38 -9.84
N ALA A 132 -12.46 12.72 -9.83
CA ALA A 132 -12.37 13.51 -11.04
C ALA A 132 -10.98 13.38 -11.65
N VAL A 133 -10.90 13.45 -12.98
CA VAL A 133 -9.62 13.83 -13.61
C VAL A 133 -9.54 15.34 -13.45
N TYR A 134 -8.74 15.80 -12.49
CA TYR A 134 -8.74 17.17 -12.01
C TYR A 134 -8.63 18.17 -13.16
N GLY A 135 -9.61 19.07 -13.28
CA GLY A 135 -9.66 20.10 -14.33
C GLY A 135 -10.05 19.61 -15.73
N LEU A 136 -10.22 18.30 -15.95
CA LEU A 136 -10.43 17.70 -17.27
C LEU A 136 -11.76 16.92 -17.39
N ALA A 137 -12.11 16.10 -16.41
CA ALA A 137 -13.32 15.28 -16.45
C ALA A 137 -14.02 15.23 -15.09
N ALA A 138 -15.27 15.67 -15.06
CA ALA A 138 -16.09 15.74 -13.86
C ALA A 138 -16.60 14.38 -13.39
N VAL A 139 -16.78 14.26 -12.07
CA VAL A 139 -17.49 13.13 -11.47
C VAL A 139 -18.98 13.39 -11.38
N LYS A 140 -19.74 12.34 -11.08
CA LYS A 140 -21.04 12.46 -10.45
C LYS A 140 -20.84 12.46 -8.92
N PRO A 141 -21.12 13.55 -8.20
CA PRO A 141 -20.90 13.63 -6.76
C PRO A 141 -21.67 12.57 -5.95
N GLY A 142 -21.23 12.32 -4.72
CA GLY A 142 -21.94 11.47 -3.74
C GLY A 142 -21.67 9.96 -3.82
N HIS A 143 -20.55 9.55 -4.44
CA HIS A 143 -20.16 8.13 -4.57
C HIS A 143 -18.84 7.78 -3.85
N VAL A 144 -18.32 8.70 -3.03
CA VAL A 144 -17.17 8.42 -2.15
C VAL A 144 -17.61 7.43 -1.09
N LYS A 145 -16.80 6.40 -0.85
CA LYS A 145 -17.05 5.43 0.23
C LYS A 145 -16.91 6.13 1.58
N PRO A 146 -17.73 5.77 2.59
CA PRO A 146 -17.61 6.31 3.94
C PRO A 146 -16.28 5.96 4.60
#